data_AF-A0A1W9R1R4-F1
#
_entry.id   AF-A0A1W9R1R4-F1
#
_cell.length_a   1.000
_cell.length_b   1.000
_cell.length_c   1.000
_cell.angle_alpha   90.00
_cell.angle_beta   90.00
_cell.angle_gamma   90.00
#
_symmetry.space_group_name_H-M   'P 1'
#
loop_
_entity.id
_entity.type
_entity.pdbx_description
1 polymer ?
#
loop_
_entity_poly.entity_id
_entity_poly.type
_entity_poly.pdbx_seq_one_letter_code
_entity_poly.pdbx_strand_id
1 'polypeptide(L)'
;MLSERQQQIIDETVKIIDEKGIQGLTIKNLSKAIGISEPGIYRHFESKTEILLSILNNFKEMALMLSEMMETYEATAVEKISFMFTKMLELFSETPSMVSVIFSEEIFKNEEILKNKIVEILNLHAQTLENIISKGQSEKNVREDIDEKSLALIAMGSLRLLVKKWDMNNHNFNLNSEGLKLINVLTKVLGK
;
A
#
# COMPACT_ATOMS: atom_id res chain seq x y z
N MET A 1 10.08 -15.20 10.32
CA MET A 1 10.49 -15.23 8.90
C MET A 1 9.72 -16.33 8.21
N LEU A 2 9.24 -16.08 6.99
CA LEU A 2 8.52 -17.08 6.20
C LEU A 2 9.49 -18.16 5.73
N SER A 3 9.04 -19.41 5.69
CA SER A 3 9.77 -20.48 5.01
C SER A 3 9.76 -20.24 3.49
N GLU A 4 10.72 -20.84 2.77
CA GLU A 4 10.75 -20.81 1.30
C GLU A 4 9.41 -21.25 0.69
N ARG A 5 8.77 -22.25 1.31
CA ARG A 5 7.48 -22.74 0.87
C ARG A 5 6.33 -21.77 1.13
N GLN A 6 6.35 -21.07 2.26
CA GLN A 6 5.38 -20.00 2.53
C GLN A 6 5.57 -18.83 1.56
N GLN A 7 6.81 -18.50 1.20
CA GLN A 7 7.09 -17.46 0.20
C GLN A 7 6.54 -17.86 -1.17
N GLN A 8 6.80 -19.09 -1.63
CA GLN A 8 6.23 -19.60 -2.89
C GLN A 8 4.68 -19.56 -2.89
N ILE A 9 4.06 -19.87 -1.76
CA ILE A 9 2.59 -19.79 -1.61
C ILE A 9 2.10 -18.34 -1.75
N ILE A 10 2.80 -17.39 -1.14
CA ILE A 10 2.48 -15.96 -1.24
C ILE A 10 2.67 -15.45 -2.67
N ASP A 11 3.78 -15.79 -3.32
CA ASP A 11 4.08 -15.36 -4.69
C ASP A 11 3.03 -15.88 -5.67
N GLU A 12 2.61 -17.14 -5.53
CA GLU A 12 1.56 -17.70 -6.37
C GLU A 12 0.16 -17.14 -6.05
N THR A 13 -0.07 -16.80 -4.78
CA THR A 13 -1.30 -16.09 -4.38
C THR A 13 -1.40 -14.74 -5.06
N VAL A 14 -0.30 -13.99 -5.08
CA VAL A 14 -0.17 -12.69 -5.76
C VAL A 14 -0.52 -12.83 -7.26
N LYS A 15 0.05 -13.81 -7.96
CA LYS A 15 -0.25 -14.05 -9.38
C LYS A 15 -1.72 -14.38 -9.63
N ILE A 16 -2.33 -15.23 -8.80
CA ILE A 16 -3.75 -15.57 -8.93
C ILE A 16 -4.62 -14.32 -8.76
N ILE A 17 -4.26 -13.44 -7.84
CA ILE A 17 -4.96 -12.17 -7.63
C ILE A 17 -4.81 -11.27 -8.86
N ASP A 18 -3.63 -11.17 -9.46
CA ASP A 18 -3.40 -10.40 -10.68
C ASP A 18 -4.24 -10.92 -11.86
N GLU A 19 -4.33 -12.23 -12.03
CA GLU A 19 -5.05 -12.84 -13.17
C GLU A 19 -6.57 -12.89 -13.01
N LYS A 20 -7.05 -13.12 -11.78
CA LYS A 20 -8.45 -13.52 -11.52
C LYS A 20 -9.13 -12.69 -10.44
N GLY A 21 -8.44 -11.69 -9.90
CA GLY A 21 -8.87 -10.92 -8.74
C GLY A 21 -8.89 -11.75 -7.46
N ILE A 22 -9.16 -11.08 -6.34
CA ILE A 22 -9.20 -11.71 -4.99
C ILE A 22 -10.32 -12.74 -4.83
N GLN A 23 -11.40 -12.60 -5.61
CA GLN A 23 -12.48 -13.58 -5.63
C GLN A 23 -12.01 -14.90 -6.27
N GLY A 24 -11.08 -14.85 -7.23
CA GLY A 24 -10.45 -16.01 -7.84
C GLY A 24 -9.50 -16.77 -6.93
N LEU A 25 -9.04 -16.15 -5.82
CA LEU A 25 -8.19 -16.80 -4.83
C LEU A 25 -8.98 -17.84 -4.03
N THR A 26 -8.75 -19.12 -4.32
CA THR A 26 -9.26 -20.26 -3.55
C THR A 26 -8.11 -21.21 -3.25
N ILE A 27 -8.18 -21.94 -2.14
CA ILE A 27 -7.15 -22.95 -1.80
C ILE A 27 -7.03 -24.00 -2.91
N LYS A 28 -8.14 -24.34 -3.57
CA LYS A 28 -8.17 -25.22 -4.73
C LYS A 28 -7.42 -24.66 -5.95
N ASN A 29 -7.57 -23.37 -6.25
CA ASN A 29 -6.84 -22.75 -7.37
C ASN A 29 -5.35 -22.62 -7.05
N LEU A 30 -5.04 -22.26 -5.80
CA LEU A 30 -3.68 -22.14 -5.31
C LEU A 30 -2.94 -23.48 -5.29
N SER A 31 -3.61 -24.56 -4.86
CA SER A 31 -3.05 -25.91 -4.83
C SER A 31 -2.69 -26.40 -6.24
N LYS A 32 -3.58 -26.16 -7.20
CA LYS A 32 -3.35 -26.45 -8.62
C LYS A 32 -2.19 -25.64 -9.21
N ALA A 33 -2.10 -24.35 -8.88
CA ALA A 33 -1.08 -23.48 -9.44
C ALA A 33 0.33 -23.81 -8.91
N ILE A 34 0.44 -24.14 -7.62
CA ILE A 34 1.72 -24.53 -6.98
C ILE A 34 2.09 -25.99 -7.25
N GLY A 35 1.12 -26.82 -7.66
CA GLY A 35 1.34 -28.25 -7.89
C GLY A 35 1.41 -29.07 -6.58
N ILE A 36 0.65 -28.69 -5.55
CA ILE A 36 0.51 -29.45 -4.31
C ILE A 36 -0.95 -29.73 -3.97
N SER A 37 -1.18 -30.63 -3.02
CA SER A 37 -2.51 -30.87 -2.48
C SER A 37 -2.98 -29.73 -1.57
N GLU A 38 -4.29 -29.55 -1.42
CA GLU A 38 -4.85 -28.56 -0.48
C GLU A 38 -4.37 -28.81 0.97
N PRO A 39 -4.33 -30.05 1.50
CA PRO A 39 -3.70 -30.33 2.80
C PRO A 39 -2.22 -29.93 2.87
N GLY A 40 -1.51 -29.91 1.74
CA GLY A 40 -0.14 -29.42 1.65
C GLY A 40 -0.04 -27.92 1.93
N ILE A 41 -0.99 -27.11 1.42
CA ILE A 41 -1.09 -25.68 1.73
C ILE A 41 -1.41 -25.49 3.22
N TYR A 42 -2.36 -26.27 3.74
CA TYR A 42 -2.78 -26.17 5.15
C TYR A 42 -1.68 -26.48 6.17
N ARG A 43 -0.57 -27.12 5.77
CA ARG A 43 0.62 -27.26 6.63
C ARG A 43 1.42 -25.97 6.80
N HIS A 44 1.22 -25.00 5.92
CA HIS A 44 1.97 -23.74 5.89
C HIS A 44 1.11 -22.54 6.26
N PHE A 45 -0.19 -22.61 5.97
CA PHE A 45 -1.19 -21.60 6.32
C PHE A 45 -2.52 -22.26 6.66
N GLU A 46 -3.05 -22.01 7.85
CA GLU A 46 -4.32 -22.49 8.38
C GLU A 46 -5.53 -22.04 7.53
N SER A 47 -5.42 -20.92 6.81
CA SER A 47 -6.53 -20.39 6.02
C SER A 47 -6.10 -19.46 4.88
N LYS A 48 -7.04 -19.18 3.96
CA LYS A 48 -6.91 -18.09 2.96
C LYS A 48 -6.67 -16.74 3.66
N THR A 49 -7.34 -16.51 4.79
CA THR A 49 -7.19 -15.29 5.60
C THR A 49 -5.76 -15.14 6.11
N GLU A 50 -5.11 -16.21 6.57
CA GLU A 50 -3.73 -16.15 7.04
C GLU A 50 -2.72 -15.83 5.91
N ILE A 51 -2.96 -16.36 4.71
CA ILE A 51 -2.15 -16.03 3.52
C ILE A 51 -2.26 -14.54 3.21
N LEU A 52 -3.49 -14.02 3.14
CA LEU A 52 -3.74 -12.60 2.88
C LEU A 52 -3.19 -11.70 4.00
N LEU A 53 -3.30 -12.13 5.25
CA LEU A 53 -2.73 -11.42 6.39
C LEU A 53 -1.20 -11.35 6.30
N SER A 54 -0.55 -12.41 5.82
CA SER A 54 0.90 -12.42 5.60
C SER A 54 1.33 -11.43 4.51
N ILE A 55 0.57 -11.31 3.43
CA ILE A 55 0.77 -10.28 2.39
C ILE A 55 0.63 -8.88 3.00
N LEU A 56 -0.43 -8.64 3.77
CA LEU A 56 -0.65 -7.34 4.42
C LEU A 56 0.41 -7.02 5.47
N ASN A 57 0.92 -8.02 6.20
CA ASN A 57 2.04 -7.83 7.13
C ASN A 57 3.31 -7.40 6.39
N ASN A 58 3.64 -8.04 5.25
CA ASN A 58 4.76 -7.58 4.43
C ASN A 58 4.59 -6.12 3.98
N PHE A 59 3.36 -5.72 3.62
CA PHE A 59 3.09 -4.33 3.26
C PHE A 59 3.24 -3.37 4.44
N LYS A 60 2.79 -3.77 5.64
CA LYS A 60 3.01 -3.01 6.87
C LYS A 60 4.51 -2.81 7.16
N GLU A 61 5.32 -3.86 7.03
CA GLU A 61 6.77 -3.76 7.25
C GLU A 61 7.42 -2.80 6.25
N MET A 62 7.02 -2.83 4.96
CA MET A 62 7.47 -1.85 3.98
C MET A 62 7.07 -0.41 4.34
N ALA A 63 5.85 -0.22 4.84
CA ALA A 63 5.38 1.09 5.30
C ALA A 63 6.18 1.60 6.52
N LEU A 64 6.55 0.71 7.46
CA LEU A 64 7.40 1.04 8.60
C LEU A 64 8.80 1.45 8.15
N MET A 65 9.44 0.66 7.29
CA MET A 65 10.75 0.98 6.73
C MET A 65 10.76 2.33 6.00
N LEU A 66 9.70 2.61 5.23
CA LEU A 66 9.54 3.90 4.56
C LEU A 66 9.41 5.04 5.58
N SER A 67 8.66 4.86 6.65
CA SER A 67 8.53 5.85 7.73
C SER A 67 9.86 6.12 8.42
N GLU A 68 10.60 5.08 8.82
CA GLU A 68 11.93 5.19 9.44
C GLU A 68 12.93 5.91 8.51
N MET A 69 12.89 5.60 7.21
CA MET A 69 13.70 6.31 6.22
C MET A 69 13.34 7.79 6.14
N MET A 70 12.05 8.16 6.24
CA MET A 70 11.63 9.56 6.21
C MET A 70 12.05 10.35 7.45
N GLU A 71 12.24 9.70 8.60
CA GLU A 71 12.75 10.35 9.81
C GLU A 71 14.22 10.80 9.64
N THR A 72 15.04 9.96 9.02
CA THR A 72 16.49 10.17 8.86
C THR A 72 16.89 10.85 7.55
N TYR A 73 15.98 10.93 6.58
CA TYR A 73 16.22 11.60 5.31
C TYR A 73 16.30 13.12 5.50
N GLU A 74 17.44 13.74 5.18
CA GLU A 74 17.64 15.19 5.27
C GLU A 74 17.11 15.88 4.00
N ALA A 75 15.89 16.40 4.08
CA ALA A 75 15.20 17.08 3.00
C ALA A 75 14.03 17.92 3.56
N THR A 76 13.51 18.86 2.76
CA THR A 76 12.28 19.59 3.10
C THR A 76 11.07 18.66 3.15
N ALA A 77 10.01 19.06 3.85
CA ALA A 77 8.79 18.24 3.94
C ALA A 77 8.19 17.91 2.56
N VAL A 78 8.21 18.86 1.63
CA VAL A 78 7.72 18.67 0.26
C VAL A 78 8.56 17.63 -0.50
N GLU A 79 9.89 17.66 -0.36
CA GLU A 79 10.79 16.68 -0.97
C GLU A 79 10.59 15.28 -0.39
N LYS A 80 10.43 15.17 0.94
CA LYS A 80 10.12 13.90 1.61
C LYS A 80 8.81 13.29 1.10
N ILE A 81 7.74 14.09 1.05
CA ILE A 81 6.43 13.65 0.54
C ILE A 81 6.54 13.23 -0.94
N SER A 82 7.25 14.01 -1.75
CA SER A 82 7.47 13.70 -3.17
C SER A 82 8.20 12.36 -3.35
N PHE A 83 9.26 12.14 -2.57
CA PHE A 83 10.01 10.89 -2.58
C PHE A 83 9.17 9.71 -2.10
N MET A 84 8.50 9.85 -0.95
CA MET A 84 7.60 8.85 -0.39
C MET A 84 6.52 8.43 -1.40
N PHE A 85 5.86 9.40 -2.04
CA PHE A 85 4.80 9.13 -3.02
C PHE A 85 5.36 8.48 -4.29
N THR A 86 6.54 8.90 -4.75
CA THR A 86 7.22 8.27 -5.89
C THR A 86 7.50 6.79 -5.59
N LYS A 87 8.03 6.46 -4.40
CA LYS A 87 8.28 5.06 -4.00
C LYS A 87 7.02 4.22 -3.88
N MET A 88 5.92 4.80 -3.39
CA MET A 88 4.64 4.11 -3.38
C MET A 88 4.09 3.85 -4.79
N LEU A 89 4.19 4.83 -5.69
CA LEU A 89 3.74 4.69 -7.08
C LEU A 89 4.55 3.62 -7.82
N GLU A 90 5.89 3.65 -7.68
CA GLU A 90 6.79 2.62 -8.22
C GLU A 90 6.35 1.23 -7.75
N LEU A 91 6.21 1.03 -6.43
CA LEU A 91 5.79 -0.25 -5.84
C LEU A 91 4.45 -0.74 -6.40
N PHE A 92 3.44 0.14 -6.48
CA PHE A 92 2.12 -0.26 -7.01
C PHE A 92 2.16 -0.55 -8.51
N SER A 93 2.98 0.17 -9.27
CA SER A 93 3.16 -0.08 -10.70
C SER A 93 3.87 -1.41 -10.99
N GLU A 94 4.81 -1.80 -10.13
CA GLU A 94 5.55 -3.07 -10.22
C GLU A 94 4.75 -4.25 -9.68
N THR A 95 3.87 -4.01 -8.69
CA THR A 95 3.08 -5.06 -8.03
C THR A 95 1.57 -4.70 -7.96
N PRO A 96 0.83 -4.75 -9.09
CA PRO A 96 -0.59 -4.35 -9.14
C PRO A 96 -1.51 -5.15 -8.21
N SER A 97 -1.23 -6.44 -7.99
CA SER A 97 -1.95 -7.32 -7.06
C SER A 97 -2.00 -6.79 -5.64
N MET A 98 -0.97 -6.07 -5.20
CA MET A 98 -1.00 -5.42 -3.89
C MET A 98 -2.11 -4.38 -3.80
N VAL A 99 -2.35 -3.63 -4.88
CA VAL A 99 -3.47 -2.68 -4.95
C VAL A 99 -4.80 -3.41 -4.80
N SER A 100 -4.96 -4.53 -5.50
CA SER A 100 -6.16 -5.37 -5.33
C SER A 100 -6.38 -5.76 -3.86
N VAL A 101 -5.34 -6.18 -3.13
CA VAL A 101 -5.46 -6.59 -1.71
C VAL A 101 -5.75 -5.41 -0.78
N ILE A 102 -5.04 -4.29 -0.93
CA ILE A 102 -5.17 -3.11 -0.05
C ILE A 102 -6.52 -2.42 -0.20
N PHE A 103 -7.12 -2.50 -1.38
CA PHE A 103 -8.40 -1.86 -1.71
C PHE A 103 -9.57 -2.89 -1.80
N SER A 104 -9.47 -3.99 -1.04
CA SER A 104 -10.49 -5.05 -0.96
C SER A 104 -11.30 -5.03 0.35
N GLU A 105 -11.42 -3.88 0.99
CA GLU A 105 -12.15 -3.72 2.25
C GLU A 105 -13.60 -4.24 2.18
N GLU A 106 -14.27 -4.12 1.03
CA GLU A 106 -15.63 -4.63 0.84
C GLU A 106 -15.67 -6.16 0.83
N ILE A 107 -14.65 -6.81 0.25
CA ILE A 107 -14.53 -8.27 0.21
C ILE A 107 -14.21 -8.80 1.61
N PHE A 108 -13.42 -8.05 2.39
CA PHE A 108 -13.03 -8.41 3.76
C PHE A 108 -14.05 -7.99 4.82
N LYS A 109 -15.27 -7.59 4.44
CA LYS A 109 -16.29 -7.10 5.38
C LYS A 109 -16.57 -8.05 6.56
N ASN A 110 -16.39 -9.35 6.36
CA ASN A 110 -16.59 -10.38 7.39
C ASN A 110 -15.27 -10.90 8.01
N GLU A 111 -14.12 -10.38 7.57
CA GLU A 111 -12.78 -10.78 8.02
C GLU A 111 -12.14 -9.61 8.80
N GLU A 112 -12.59 -9.39 10.04
CA GLU A 112 -12.17 -8.24 10.86
C GLU A 112 -10.66 -8.09 10.97
N ILE A 113 -9.93 -9.21 11.03
CA ILE A 113 -8.47 -9.21 11.11
C ILE A 113 -7.79 -8.56 9.89
N LEU A 114 -8.30 -8.80 8.68
CA LEU A 114 -7.78 -8.21 7.45
C LEU A 114 -8.12 -6.73 7.37
N LYS A 115 -9.36 -6.38 7.72
CA LYS A 115 -9.81 -4.98 7.79
C LYS A 115 -8.97 -4.17 8.77
N ASN A 116 -8.76 -4.69 9.98
CA ASN A 116 -7.96 -4.02 11.01
C ASN A 116 -6.52 -3.83 10.55
N LYS A 117 -5.95 -4.82 9.83
CA LYS A 117 -4.61 -4.71 9.26
C LYS A 117 -4.53 -3.62 8.19
N ILE A 118 -5.53 -3.51 7.30
CA ILE A 118 -5.58 -2.41 6.32
C ILE A 118 -5.66 -1.05 7.04
N VAL A 119 -6.54 -0.92 8.04
CA VAL A 119 -6.67 0.31 8.83
C VAL A 119 -5.37 0.68 9.55
N GLU A 120 -4.65 -0.31 10.10
CA GLU A 120 -3.35 -0.11 10.71
C GLU A 120 -2.34 0.50 9.73
N ILE A 121 -2.29 -0.01 8.50
CA ILE A 121 -1.39 0.50 7.45
C ILE A 121 -1.81 1.90 6.99
N LEU A 122 -3.12 2.17 6.90
CA LEU A 122 -3.64 3.51 6.60
C LEU A 122 -3.20 4.53 7.65
N ASN A 123 -3.37 4.19 8.93
CA ASN A 123 -3.00 5.06 10.04
C ASN A 123 -1.50 5.29 10.09
N LEU A 124 -0.68 4.27 9.78
CA LEU A 124 0.77 4.42 9.72
C LEU A 124 1.18 5.46 8.66
N HIS A 125 0.67 5.35 7.42
CA HIS A 125 0.97 6.32 6.38
C HIS A 125 0.46 7.73 6.71
N ALA A 126 -0.73 7.84 7.30
CA ALA A 126 -1.27 9.13 7.74
C ALA A 126 -0.36 9.77 8.79
N GLN A 127 0.05 9.01 9.81
CA GLN A 127 0.94 9.50 10.87
C GLN A 127 2.31 9.91 10.31
N THR A 128 2.89 9.15 9.39
CA THR A 128 4.15 9.53 8.72
C THR A 128 4.00 10.87 8.00
N LEU A 129 2.92 11.07 7.25
CA LEU A 129 2.65 12.35 6.57
C LEU A 129 2.42 13.50 7.54
N GLU A 130 1.60 13.31 8.57
CA GLU A 130 1.35 14.30 9.62
C GLU A 130 2.66 14.75 10.28
N ASN A 131 3.55 13.80 10.60
CA ASN A 131 4.85 14.11 11.20
C ASN A 131 5.75 14.92 10.25
N ILE A 132 5.81 14.54 8.96
CA ILE A 132 6.59 15.26 7.95
C ILE A 132 6.04 16.70 7.79
N ILE A 133 4.72 16.85 7.69
CA ILE A 133 4.04 18.13 7.49
C ILE A 133 4.22 19.03 8.72
N SER A 134 4.02 18.49 9.93
CA SER A 134 4.19 19.23 11.19
C SER A 134 5.62 19.75 11.35
N LYS A 135 6.63 18.92 11.05
CA LYS A 135 8.03 19.35 11.04
C LYS A 135 8.25 20.46 10.01
N GLY A 136 7.71 20.31 8.81
CA GLY A 136 7.82 21.31 7.76
C GLY A 136 7.15 22.66 8.10
N GLN A 137 6.04 22.64 8.83
CA GLN A 137 5.40 23.83 9.37
C GLN A 137 6.30 24.52 10.39
N SER A 138 6.89 23.77 11.33
CA SER A 138 7.84 24.32 12.31
C SER A 138 9.08 24.97 11.66
N GLU A 139 9.53 24.41 10.52
CA GLU A 139 10.65 24.89 9.72
C GLU A 139 10.25 25.97 8.70
N LYS A 140 8.97 26.34 8.63
CA LYS A 140 8.39 27.31 7.70
C LYS A 140 8.58 26.97 6.22
N ASN A 141 8.73 25.68 5.90
CA ASN A 141 8.81 25.16 4.53
C ASN A 141 7.47 24.57 4.03
N VAL A 142 6.47 24.48 4.91
CA VAL A 142 5.07 24.14 4.59
C VAL A 142 4.17 25.26 5.12
N ARG A 143 3.05 25.49 4.44
CA ARG A 143 2.04 26.48 4.86
C ARG A 143 1.47 26.18 6.25
N GLU A 144 1.24 27.23 7.03
CA GLU A 144 0.83 27.15 8.44
C GLU A 144 -0.66 27.54 8.65
N ASP A 145 -1.35 27.93 7.58
CA ASP A 145 -2.76 28.36 7.62
C ASP A 145 -3.77 27.19 7.54
N ILE A 146 -3.28 25.95 7.37
CA ILE A 146 -4.07 24.71 7.35
C ILE A 146 -3.42 23.72 8.32
N ASP A 147 -4.23 23.02 9.11
CA ASP A 147 -3.74 22.01 10.05
C ASP A 147 -3.09 20.81 9.33
N GLU A 148 -2.09 20.21 9.99
CA GLU A 148 -1.27 19.15 9.44
C GLU A 148 -2.07 17.90 9.04
N LYS A 149 -3.16 17.61 9.76
CA LYS A 149 -4.01 16.43 9.51
C LYS A 149 -4.85 16.61 8.25
N SER A 150 -5.42 17.79 8.05
CA SER A 150 -6.13 18.13 6.82
C SER A 150 -5.21 18.07 5.60
N LEU A 151 -3.98 18.59 5.71
CA LEU A 151 -2.99 18.51 4.64
C LEU A 151 -2.58 17.04 4.34
N ALA A 152 -2.33 16.25 5.39
CA ALA A 152 -2.03 14.82 5.26
C ALA A 152 -3.17 14.05 4.59
N LEU A 153 -4.43 14.32 4.98
CA LEU A 153 -5.62 13.71 4.40
C LEU A 153 -5.77 14.04 2.91
N ILE A 154 -5.57 15.29 2.51
CA ILE A 154 -5.64 15.71 1.11
C ILE A 154 -4.53 15.02 0.28
N ALA A 155 -3.30 15.01 0.80
CA ALA A 155 -2.17 14.38 0.13
C ALA A 155 -2.39 12.87 -0.04
N MET A 156 -2.69 12.15 1.05
CA MET A 156 -2.88 10.71 1.01
C MET A 156 -4.15 10.30 0.25
N GLY A 157 -5.25 11.03 0.44
CA GLY A 157 -6.52 10.76 -0.21
C GLY A 157 -6.43 10.90 -1.73
N SER A 158 -5.76 11.93 -2.22
CA SER A 158 -5.55 12.13 -3.66
C SER A 158 -4.66 11.05 -4.28
N LEU A 159 -3.58 10.63 -3.60
CA LEU A 159 -2.74 9.50 -4.04
C LEU A 159 -3.53 8.20 -4.10
N ARG A 160 -4.27 7.87 -3.03
CA ARG A 160 -5.10 6.65 -2.97
C ARG A 160 -6.14 6.62 -4.09
N LEU A 161 -6.81 7.75 -4.34
CA LEU A 161 -7.80 7.83 -5.40
C LEU A 161 -7.16 7.65 -6.79
N LEU A 162 -5.97 8.22 -7.03
CA LEU A 162 -5.25 8.02 -8.28
C LEU A 162 -4.91 6.54 -8.49
N VAL A 163 -4.33 5.87 -7.50
CA VAL A 163 -3.98 4.44 -7.55
C VAL A 163 -5.24 3.59 -7.74
N LYS A 164 -6.34 3.90 -7.05
CA LYS A 164 -7.59 3.16 -7.23
C LYS A 164 -8.20 3.34 -8.61
N LYS A 165 -8.15 4.57 -9.17
CA LYS A 165 -8.60 4.81 -10.55
C LYS A 165 -7.75 4.04 -11.54
N TRP A 166 -6.45 3.96 -11.33
CA TRP A 166 -5.54 3.17 -12.16
C TRP A 166 -5.93 1.69 -12.18
N ASP A 167 -6.15 1.11 -10.99
CA ASP A 167 -6.62 -0.26 -10.82
C ASP A 167 -7.99 -0.52 -11.49
N MET A 168 -8.97 0.34 -11.23
CA MET A 168 -10.32 0.25 -11.81
C MET A 168 -10.35 0.40 -13.35
N ASN A 169 -9.33 1.03 -13.93
CA ASN A 169 -9.21 1.19 -15.38
C ASN A 169 -8.36 0.08 -16.01
N ASN A 170 -8.18 -1.07 -15.33
CA ASN A 170 -7.35 -2.19 -15.79
C ASN A 170 -5.94 -1.73 -16.16
N HIS A 171 -5.38 -0.84 -15.35
CA HIS A 171 -4.01 -0.31 -15.49
C HIS A 171 -3.74 0.36 -16.85
N ASN A 172 -4.78 0.89 -17.53
CA ASN A 172 -4.70 1.41 -18.91
C ASN A 172 -3.95 2.75 -19.10
N PHE A 173 -3.39 3.32 -18.02
CA PHE A 173 -2.55 4.50 -18.07
C PHE A 173 -1.29 4.32 -17.23
N ASN A 174 -0.26 5.12 -17.50
CA ASN A 174 1.00 5.05 -16.75
C ASN A 174 0.84 5.72 -15.38
N LEU A 175 0.76 4.90 -14.33
CA LEU A 175 0.56 5.37 -12.95
C LEU A 175 1.64 6.36 -12.50
N ASN A 176 2.91 6.07 -12.80
CA ASN A 176 4.04 6.91 -12.38
C ASN A 176 3.97 8.30 -13.03
N SER A 177 3.60 8.38 -14.31
CA SER A 177 3.47 9.65 -15.04
C SER A 177 2.34 10.51 -14.49
N GLU A 178 1.17 9.93 -14.21
CA GLU A 178 0.06 10.65 -13.58
C GLU A 178 0.37 11.01 -12.11
N GLY A 179 1.09 10.13 -11.41
CA GLY A 179 1.54 10.35 -10.05
C GLY A 179 2.51 11.53 -9.92
N LEU A 180 3.43 11.70 -10.87
CA LEU A 180 4.31 12.87 -10.93
C LEU A 180 3.52 14.18 -11.12
N LYS A 181 2.45 14.17 -11.93
CA LYS A 181 1.55 15.33 -12.05
C LYS A 181 0.87 15.65 -10.73
N LEU A 182 0.38 14.63 -10.02
CA LEU A 182 -0.22 14.80 -8.70
C LEU A 182 0.79 15.37 -7.69
N ILE A 183 2.01 14.83 -7.63
CA ILE A 183 3.09 15.30 -6.75
C ILE A 183 3.37 16.79 -7.02
N ASN A 184 3.48 17.20 -8.29
CA ASN A 184 3.68 18.60 -8.67
C ASN A 184 2.52 19.54 -8.27
N VAL A 185 1.30 19.02 -8.13
CA VAL A 185 0.17 19.80 -7.59
C VAL A 185 0.29 19.89 -6.07
N LEU A 186 0.59 18.78 -5.40
CA LEU A 186 0.73 18.73 -3.95
C LEU A 186 1.88 19.62 -3.44
N THR A 187 2.98 19.75 -4.19
CA THR A 187 4.05 20.69 -3.82
C THR A 187 3.56 22.14 -3.74
N LYS A 188 2.60 22.53 -4.58
CA LYS A 188 1.97 23.87 -4.54
C LYS A 188 0.89 23.99 -3.47
N VAL A 189 0.18 22.90 -3.18
CA VAL A 189 -0.86 22.87 -2.14
C VAL A 189 -0.24 22.94 -0.75
N LEU A 190 0.89 22.26 -0.54
CA LEU A 190 1.64 22.18 0.72
C LEU A 190 2.62 23.35 0.87
N GLY A 191 3.24 23.78 -0.23
CA GLY A 191 4.19 24.88 -0.24
C GLY A 191 3.57 26.21 0.18
N LYS A 192 4.45 27.11 0.62
CA LYS A 192 4.12 28.50 0.94
C LYS A 192 4.22 29.40 -0.28
#